data_AF-A0A7T9ULG2-F1
#
_entry.id   AF-A0A7T9ULG2-F1
#
_cell.length_a   1.000
_cell.length_b   1.000
_cell.length_c   1.000
_cell.angle_alpha   90.00
_cell.angle_beta   90.00
_cell.angle_gamma   90.00
#
_symmetry.space_group_name_H-M   'P 1'
#
loop_
_entity.id
_entity.type
_entity.pdbx_description
1 polymer ?
#
loop_
_entity_poly.entity_id
_entity_poly.type
_entity_poly.pdbx_seq_one_letter_code
_entity_poly.pdbx_strand_id
1 'polypeptide(L)' 'MSELDFFCYSLYVQKERKYKSNWAFVIFKVRYGKWISKSLRAQAIAKNPTKEYLDWLYNYFEQNLDIVKAYNS' A
#
# COMPACT_ATOMS: atom_id res chain seq x y z
N MET A 1 1.41 0.69 13.26
CA MET A 1 1.51 1.88 12.36
C MET A 1 0.17 2.63 12.18
N SER A 2 0.19 3.97 12.02
CA SER A 2 -1.00 4.82 11.77
C SER A 2 -1.48 4.79 10.30
N GLU A 3 -2.73 5.21 10.02
CA GLU A 3 -3.25 5.33 8.64
C GLU A 3 -2.41 6.28 7.78
N LEU A 4 -2.01 7.43 8.35
CA LEU A 4 -1.19 8.42 7.64
C LEU A 4 0.20 7.86 7.32
N ASP A 5 0.88 7.26 8.31
CA ASP A 5 2.19 6.64 8.09
C ASP A 5 2.10 5.53 7.03
N PHE A 6 1.07 4.68 7.10
CA PHE A 6 0.86 3.62 6.12
C PHE A 6 0.74 4.17 4.70
N PHE A 7 -0.02 5.25 4.53
CA PHE A 7 -0.18 5.87 3.23
C PHE A 7 1.12 6.55 2.75
N CYS A 8 1.84 7.24 3.63
CA CYS A 8 3.15 7.82 3.34
C CYS A 8 4.19 6.78 2.89
N TYR A 9 4.21 5.62 3.54
CA TYR A 9 5.05 4.48 3.15
C TYR A 9 4.62 3.89 1.81
N SER A 10 3.32 3.82 1.57
CA SER A 10 2.77 3.34 0.29
C SER A 10 3.14 4.27 -0.87
N LEU A 11 3.13 5.59 -0.65
CA LEU A 11 3.60 6.56 -1.64
C LEU A 11 5.09 6.37 -1.96
N TYR A 12 5.90 6.10 -0.95
CA TYR A 12 7.33 5.81 -1.14
C TYR A 12 7.53 4.55 -1.98
N VAL A 13 6.92 3.42 -1.58
CA VAL A 13 7.05 2.15 -2.31
C VAL A 13 6.50 2.25 -3.72
N GLN A 14 5.39 2.95 -3.92
CA GLN A 14 4.85 3.22 -5.26
C GLN A 14 5.88 3.88 -6.17
N LYS A 15 6.58 4.90 -5.66
CA LYS A 15 7.59 5.64 -6.42
C LYS A 15 8.80 4.74 -6.72
N GLU A 16 9.38 4.11 -5.70
CA GLU A 16 10.59 3.29 -5.84
C GLU A 16 10.38 2.08 -6.75
N ARG A 17 9.22 1.41 -6.63
CA ARG A 17 8.88 0.25 -7.46
C ARG A 17 8.19 0.61 -8.78
N LYS A 18 8.05 1.91 -9.07
CA LYS A 18 7.41 2.44 -10.29
C LYS A 18 6.00 1.88 -10.53
N TYR A 19 5.23 1.70 -9.45
CA TYR A 19 3.84 1.27 -9.56
C TYR A 19 2.95 2.39 -10.12
N LYS A 20 1.77 2.00 -10.63
CA LYS A 20 0.77 2.95 -11.15
C LYS A 20 0.39 3.99 -10.09
N SER A 21 0.03 5.20 -10.55
CA SER A 21 -0.29 6.36 -9.70
C SER A 21 -1.36 6.10 -8.64
N ASN A 22 -2.30 5.18 -8.91
CA ASN A 22 -3.39 4.82 -8.00
C ASN A 22 -3.03 3.74 -6.98
N TRP A 23 -1.84 3.15 -7.07
CA TRP A 23 -1.46 1.97 -6.27
C TRP A 23 -1.53 2.24 -4.77
N ALA A 24 -0.99 3.37 -4.28
CA ALA A 24 -1.03 3.71 -2.86
C ALA A 24 -2.47 3.83 -2.32
N PHE A 25 -3.42 4.26 -3.15
CA PHE A 25 -4.83 4.34 -2.77
C PHE A 25 -5.47 2.95 -2.67
N VAL A 26 -5.15 2.07 -3.63
CA VAL A 26 -5.65 0.70 -3.64
C VAL A 26 -5.11 -0.07 -2.44
N ILE A 27 -3.80 0.00 -2.16
CA ILE A 27 -3.21 -0.74 -1.04
C ILE A 27 -3.72 -0.21 0.32
N PHE A 28 -3.97 1.09 0.43
CA PHE A 28 -4.63 1.66 1.61
C PHE A 28 -6.04 1.09 1.80
N LYS A 29 -6.83 1.03 0.73
CA LYS A 29 -8.18 0.45 0.77
C LYS A 29 -8.15 -1.02 1.15
N VAL A 30 -7.19 -1.78 0.64
CA VAL A 30 -6.98 -3.20 1.02
C VAL A 30 -6.72 -3.33 2.51
N ARG A 31 -5.84 -2.50 3.09
CA ARG A 31 -5.47 -2.59 4.51
C ARG A 31 -6.62 -2.23 5.46
N TYR A 32 -7.38 -1.20 5.11
CA TYR A 32 -8.33 -0.54 6.03
C TYR A 32 -9.81 -0.65 5.62
N GLY A 33 -10.12 -1.23 4.46
CA GLY A 33 -11.49 -1.38 3.95
C GLY A 33 -12.17 -0.08 3.50
N LYS A 34 -11.46 1.06 3.58
CA LYS A 34 -11.98 2.40 3.26
C LYS A 34 -10.98 3.21 2.45
N TRP A 35 -11.46 4.23 1.76
CA TRP A 35 -10.60 5.19 1.08
C TRP A 35 -9.99 6.18 2.08
N ILE A 36 -8.75 6.62 1.82
CA ILE A 36 -8.13 7.67 2.62
C ILE A 36 -8.92 8.98 2.49
N SER A 37 -9.07 9.70 3.60
CA SER A 37 -9.76 10.99 3.61
C SER A 37 -8.95 12.06 2.88
N LYS A 38 -9.64 13.09 2.38
CA LYS A 38 -8.99 14.23 1.71
C LYS A 38 -8.01 14.97 2.63
N SER A 39 -8.36 15.12 3.91
CA SER A 39 -7.53 15.81 4.91
C SER A 39 -6.23 15.05 5.24
N LEU A 40 -6.30 13.72 5.35
CA LEU A 40 -5.10 12.90 5.57
C LEU A 40 -4.22 12.87 4.31
N ARG A 41 -4.84 12.74 3.13
CA ARG A 41 -4.12 12.79 1.86
C ARG A 41 -3.33 14.09 1.67
N ALA A 42 -3.91 15.23 2.05
CA ALA A 42 -3.24 16.53 1.93
C ALA A 42 -1.97 16.65 2.79
N GLN A 43 -1.89 15.89 3.88
CA GLN A 43 -0.74 15.86 4.79
C GLN A 43 0.30 14.80 4.40
N ALA A 44 -0.03 13.91 3.45
CA ALA A 44 0.80 12.76 3.15
C ALA A 44 2.03 13.13 2.32
N ILE A 45 3.20 12.74 2.82
CA ILE A 45 4.49 12.91 2.17
C ILE A 45 5.19 11.56 2.14
N ALA A 46 5.75 11.17 0.99
CA ALA A 46 6.45 9.90 0.85
C ALA A 46 7.56 9.78 1.89
N LYS A 47 7.56 8.66 2.63
CA LYS A 47 8.47 8.40 3.75
C LYS A 47 9.00 6.98 3.68
N ASN A 48 10.25 6.76 4.08
CA ASN A 48 10.85 5.43 4.13
C ASN A 48 9.98 4.48 4.99
N PRO A 49 9.60 3.31 4.44
CA PRO A 49 8.77 2.35 5.15
C PRO A 49 9.53 1.69 6.30
N THR A 50 8.79 1.32 7.35
CA THR A 50 9.29 0.49 8.43
C THR A 50 9.28 -1.00 8.05
N LYS A 51 10.01 -1.82 8.81
CA LYS A 51 9.95 -3.28 8.68
C LYS A 51 8.51 -3.81 8.86
N GLU A 52 7.76 -3.28 9.83
CA GLU A 52 6.34 -3.62 10.06
C GLU A 52 5.49 -3.45 8.79
N TYR A 53 5.66 -2.34 8.06
CA TYR A 53 4.95 -2.10 6.80
C TYR A 53 5.37 -3.08 5.71
N LEU A 54 6.68 -3.29 5.54
CA LEU A 54 7.21 -4.16 4.50
C LEU A 54 6.78 -5.61 4.72
N ASP A 55 6.88 -6.11 5.95
CA ASP A 55 6.45 -7.46 6.33
C ASP A 55 4.96 -7.66 6.01
N TRP A 56 4.12 -6.67 6.36
CA TRP A 56 2.70 -6.72 6.01
C TRP A 56 2.49 -6.76 4.48
N LEU A 57 3.21 -5.92 3.74
CA LEU A 57 3.08 -5.84 2.29
C LEU A 57 3.51 -7.15 1.61
N TYR A 58 4.61 -7.75 2.05
CA TYR A 58 5.07 -9.05 1.55
C TYR A 58 4.07 -10.15 1.87
N ASN A 59 3.60 -10.24 3.11
CA ASN A 59 2.58 -11.22 3.51
C ASN A 59 1.29 -11.07 2.69
N TYR A 60 0.85 -9.83 2.43
CA TYR A 60 -0.29 -9.59 1.56
C TYR A 60 -0.05 -10.11 0.15
N PHE A 61 1.10 -9.83 -0.47
CA PHE A 61 1.39 -10.34 -1.80
C PHE A 61 1.55 -11.85 -1.84
N GLU A 62 2.21 -12.48 -0.86
CA GLU A 62 2.35 -13.94 -0.78
C GLU A 62 0.99 -14.64 -0.68
N GLN A 63 0.11 -14.17 0.21
CA GLN A 63 -1.23 -14.74 0.36
C GLN A 63 -2.12 -14.52 -0.87
N ASN A 64 -1.84 -13.50 -1.68
CA ASN A 64 -2.63 -13.17 -2.87
C ASN A 64 -1.96 -13.60 -4.19
N LEU A 65 -0.74 -14.15 -4.16
CA LEU A 65 -0.05 -14.69 -5.33
C LEU A 65 -0.75 -15.95 -5.87
N ASP A 66 -1.39 -16.73 -5.01
CA ASP A 66 -2.20 -17.88 -5.41
C ASP A 66 -3.45 -17.47 -6.21
N ILE A 67 -4.01 -16.28 -5.92
CA ILE A 67 -5.15 -15.74 -6.66
C ILE A 67 -4.72 -15.31 -8.07
N VAL A 68 -3.55 -14.69 -8.22
CA VAL A 68 -3.07 -14.23 -9.53
C VAL A 68 -2.69 -15.41 -10.45
N LYS A 69 -2.21 -16.53 -9.90
CA LYS A 69 -1.98 -17.76 -10.68
C LYS A 69 -3.28 -18.41 -11.13
N ALA A 70 -4.30 -18.44 -10.27
CA ALA A 70 -5.61 -19.01 -10.58
C ALA A 70 -6.39 -18.23 -11.66
N TYR A 71 -6.17 -16.92 -11.79
CA TYR A 71 -6.82 -16.09 -12.83
C TYR A 71 -6.10 -16.11 -14.18
N ASN A 72 -4.88 -16.65 -14.25
CA ASN A 72 -4.09 -16.76 -15.49
C ASN A 72 -3.91 -18.22 -15.95
N SER A 73 -4.67 -19.16 -15.39
CA SER A 73 -4.74 -20.57 -15.81
C SER A 73 -6.03 -20.88 -16.55
#